data_AF-A0A5E4K119-F1
#
_entry.id   AF-A0A5E4K119-F1
#
_cell.length_a   1.000
_cell.length_b   1.000
_cell.length_c   1.000
_cell.angle_alpha   90.00
_cell.angle_beta   90.00
_cell.angle_gamma   90.00
#
_symmetry.space_group_name_H-M   'P 1'
#
loop_
_entity.id
_entity.type
_entity.pdbx_description
1 polymer ?
#
loop_
_entity_poly.entity_id
_entity_poly.type
_entity_poly.pdbx_seq_one_letter_code
_entity_poly.pdbx_strand_id
1 'polypeptide(L)'
;MKSVDDLTEGDYIAFGFNYNGPIPNEIIVSDVMDIKGDDVLVCFLYGYHSLAEVIKKENILAIRNNETGEGKIKGWSGKYDILHPRKIKQILTGR
;
A
#
# COMPACT_ATOMS: atom_id res chain seq x y z
N MET A 1 14.26 -6.53 -5.37
CA MET A 1 13.09 -5.64 -5.44
C MET A 1 11.93 -6.44 -6.00
N LYS A 2 10.83 -6.59 -5.25
CA LYS A 2 9.59 -7.22 -5.71
C LYS A 2 8.89 -6.32 -6.74
N SER A 3 8.27 -6.93 -7.75
CA SER A 3 7.40 -6.25 -8.71
C SER A 3 5.93 -6.37 -8.28
N VAL A 4 5.08 -5.46 -8.79
CA VAL A 4 3.61 -5.57 -8.67
C VAL A 4 3.04 -6.75 -9.46
N ASP A 5 3.78 -7.27 -10.43
CA ASP A 5 3.39 -8.44 -11.22
C ASP A 5 3.65 -9.76 -10.47
N ASP A 6 4.52 -9.73 -9.46
CA ASP A 6 4.85 -10.88 -8.62
C ASP A 6 3.98 -10.95 -7.35
N LEU A 7 2.97 -10.08 -7.24
CA LEU A 7 2.09 -10.04 -6.07
C LEU A 7 1.23 -11.29 -5.97
N THR A 8 1.08 -11.77 -4.75
CA THR A 8 0.23 -12.90 -4.39
C THR A 8 -0.66 -12.57 -3.20
N GLU A 9 -1.73 -13.33 -2.99
CA GLU A 9 -2.54 -13.21 -1.77
C GLU A 9 -1.68 -13.36 -0.51
N GLY A 10 -1.93 -12.50 0.48
CA GLY A 10 -1.14 -12.42 1.72
C GLY A 10 0.11 -11.53 1.64
N ASP A 11 0.56 -11.11 0.46
CA ASP A 11 1.59 -10.08 0.36
C ASP A 11 1.07 -8.76 0.94
N TYR A 12 1.92 -8.02 1.66
CA TYR A 12 1.55 -6.71 2.20
C TYR A 12 1.95 -5.60 1.22
N ILE A 13 0.99 -4.75 0.88
CA ILE A 13 1.20 -3.59 0.01
C ILE A 13 0.90 -2.28 0.75
N ALA A 14 1.61 -1.22 0.39
CA ALA A 14 1.35 0.14 0.84
C ALA A 14 0.59 0.91 -0.25
N PHE A 15 -0.46 1.62 0.13
CA PHE A 15 -1.27 2.43 -0.78
C PHE A 15 -1.73 3.73 -0.11
N GLY A 16 -2.06 4.73 -0.93
CA GLY A 16 -2.60 5.99 -0.45
C GLY A 16 -4.07 5.86 -0.10
N PHE A 17 -4.48 6.41 1.04
CA PHE A 17 -5.86 6.39 1.52
C PHE A 17 -6.28 7.76 2.04
N ASN A 18 -7.57 8.04 2.01
CA ASN A 18 -8.21 9.15 2.72
C ASN A 18 -9.66 8.78 3.01
N TYR A 19 -9.98 8.66 4.30
CA TYR A 19 -11.33 8.29 4.74
C TYR A 19 -12.40 9.34 4.38
N ASN A 20 -12.03 10.61 4.27
CA ASN A 20 -12.96 11.74 4.13
C ASN A 20 -12.93 12.39 2.73
N GLY A 21 -12.23 11.81 1.75
CA GLY A 21 -12.13 12.44 0.43
C GLY A 21 -11.30 11.69 -0.59
N PRO A 22 -11.28 12.18 -1.84
CA PRO A 22 -10.68 11.46 -2.96
C PRO A 22 -9.16 11.58 -3.05
N ILE A 23 -8.54 12.52 -2.32
CA ILE A 23 -7.10 12.77 -2.36
C ILE A 23 -6.45 12.08 -1.16
N PRO A 24 -5.57 11.09 -1.37
CA PRO A 24 -4.86 10.44 -0.26
C PRO A 24 -4.10 11.42 0.64
N ASN A 25 -4.31 11.31 1.94
CA ASN A 25 -3.61 12.08 2.97
C ASN A 25 -2.88 11.19 3.98
N GLU A 26 -3.01 9.87 3.85
CA GLU A 26 -2.29 8.90 4.65
C GLU A 26 -1.89 7.66 3.82
N ILE A 27 -1.04 6.83 4.41
CA ILE A 27 -0.59 5.58 3.81
C ILE A 27 -1.02 4.43 4.71
N ILE A 28 -1.77 3.51 4.12
CA ILE A 28 -2.18 2.25 4.75
C ILE A 28 -1.32 1.14 4.20
N VAL A 29 -1.02 0.15 5.05
CA VAL A 29 -0.40 -1.11 4.64
C VAL A 29 -1.35 -2.24 5.02
N SER A 30 -1.70 -3.07 4.04
CA SER A 30 -2.61 -4.20 4.24
C SER A 30 -2.14 -5.39 3.41
N ASP A 31 -2.53 -6.59 3.82
CA ASP A 31 -2.38 -7.78 3.01
C ASP A 31 -3.35 -7.77 1.82
N VAL A 32 -2.86 -8.33 0.71
CA VAL A 32 -3.62 -8.57 -0.50
C VAL A 32 -4.58 -9.72 -0.26
N MET A 33 -5.88 -9.47 -0.46
CA MET A 33 -6.92 -10.46 -0.28
C MET A 33 -7.26 -11.21 -1.57
N ASP A 34 -7.25 -10.51 -2.72
CA ASP A 34 -7.53 -11.09 -4.04
C ASP A 34 -6.88 -10.22 -5.12
N ILE A 35 -6.55 -10.82 -6.27
CA ILE A 35 -5.95 -10.13 -7.43
C ILE A 35 -6.73 -10.49 -8.68
N LYS A 36 -7.28 -9.49 -9.36
CA LYS A 36 -8.00 -9.62 -10.63
C LYS A 36 -7.39 -8.70 -11.69
N GLY A 37 -6.44 -9.24 -12.46
CA GLY A 37 -5.73 -8.46 -13.47
C GLY A 37 -4.86 -7.37 -12.83
N ASP A 38 -5.22 -6.11 -13.06
CA ASP A 38 -4.54 -4.94 -12.49
C ASP A 38 -5.17 -4.45 -11.17
N ASP A 39 -6.31 -5.03 -10.78
CA ASP A 39 -7.02 -4.68 -9.56
C ASP A 39 -6.62 -5.61 -8.41
N VAL A 40 -6.29 -5.01 -7.27
CA VAL A 40 -5.88 -5.68 -6.04
C VAL A 40 -6.87 -5.34 -4.93
N LEU A 41 -7.57 -6.34 -4.40
CA LEU A 41 -8.48 -6.16 -3.28
C LEU A 41 -7.70 -6.22 -1.97
N VAL A 42 -7.93 -5.25 -1.09
CA VAL A 42 -7.42 -5.25 0.28
C VAL A 42 -8.55 -5.04 1.26
N CYS A 43 -8.44 -5.66 2.44
CA CYS A 43 -9.36 -5.47 3.55
C CYS A 43 -8.57 -5.09 4.79
N PHE A 44 -8.92 -3.98 5.43
CA PHE A 44 -8.18 -3.46 6.58
C PHE A 44 -9.10 -2.84 7.62
N LEU A 45 -8.59 -2.74 8.85
CA LEU A 45 -9.26 -2.03 9.93
C LEU A 45 -8.83 -0.57 9.94
N TYR A 46 -9.82 0.31 10.01
CA TYR A 46 -9.61 1.75 10.19
C TYR A 46 -10.47 2.25 11.35
N GLY A 47 -9.83 2.55 12.48
CA GLY A 47 -10.54 2.77 13.74
C GLY A 47 -11.33 1.53 14.15
N TYR A 48 -12.66 1.64 14.25
CA TYR A 48 -13.58 0.54 14.56
C TYR A 48 -14.35 0.01 13.34
N HIS A 49 -13.90 0.37 12.13
CA HIS A 49 -14.54 -0.02 10.88
C HIS A 49 -13.67 -1.01 10.11
N SER A 50 -14.30 -2.06 9.57
CA SER A 50 -13.70 -2.92 8.54
C SER A 50 -14.01 -2.31 7.18
N LEU A 51 -12.95 -1.98 6.43
CA LEU A 51 -13.04 -1.39 5.11
C LEU A 51 -12.43 -2.34 4.07
N ALA A 52 -12.89 -2.18 2.83
CA ALA A 52 -12.34 -2.87 1.68
C ALA A 52 -12.09 -1.85 0.56
N GLU A 53 -10.94 -1.96 -0.09
CA GLU A 53 -10.55 -1.06 -1.19
C GLU A 53 -10.00 -1.87 -2.36
N VAL A 54 -10.27 -1.38 -3.58
CA VAL A 54 -9.69 -1.92 -4.80
C VAL A 54 -8.59 -0.98 -5.26
N ILE A 55 -7.36 -1.48 -5.20
CA ILE A 55 -6.15 -0.73 -5.53
C ILE A 55 -5.63 -1.19 -6.89
N LYS A 56 -5.52 -0.26 -7.83
CA LYS A 56 -4.79 -0.56 -9.07
C LYS A 56 -3.31 -0.76 -8.80
N LYS A 57 -2.68 -1.74 -9.45
CA LYS A 57 -1.23 -2.00 -9.32
C LYS A 57 -0.36 -0.76 -9.49
N GLU A 58 -0.69 0.13 -10.44
CA GLU A 58 0.00 1.41 -10.68
C GLU A 58 -0.07 2.44 -9.52
N ASN A 59 -0.95 2.19 -8.55
CA ASN A 59 -1.14 3.01 -7.36
C ASN A 59 -0.53 2.38 -6.10
N ILE A 60 0.05 1.19 -6.21
CA ILE A 60 0.80 0.57 -5.12
C ILE A 60 2.09 1.35 -4.89
N LEU A 61 2.26 1.87 -3.69
CA LEU A 61 3.37 2.75 -3.32
C LEU A 61 4.63 1.96 -2.96
N ALA A 62 4.43 0.80 -2.31
CA ALA A 62 5.50 -0.09 -1.88
C ALA A 62 4.97 -1.51 -1.62
N ILE A 63 5.86 -2.49 -1.65
CA ILE A 63 5.56 -3.90 -1.32
C ILE A 63 6.45 -4.32 -0.15
N ARG A 64 5.90 -5.01 0.86
CA ARG A 64 6.69 -5.52 1.98
C ARG A 64 7.63 -6.62 1.50
N ASN A 65 8.90 -6.48 1.85
CA ASN A 65 9.95 -7.45 1.58
C ASN A 65 10.95 -7.40 2.74
N ASN A 66 10.72 -8.24 3.77
CA ASN A 66 11.52 -8.20 5.00
C ASN A 66 12.96 -8.69 4.80
N GLU A 67 13.20 -9.50 3.77
CA GLU A 67 14.50 -10.08 3.48
C GLU A 67 15.44 -9.05 2.85
N THR A 68 14.98 -8.41 1.77
CA THR A 68 15.84 -7.56 0.92
C THR A 68 15.36 -6.12 0.74
N GLY A 69 14.15 -5.79 1.20
CA GLY A 69 13.66 -4.42 1.17
C GLY A 69 14.51 -3.52 2.08
N GLU A 70 14.71 -2.27 1.66
CA GLU A 70 15.48 -1.28 2.43
C GLU A 70 14.63 -0.08 2.87
N GLY A 71 13.46 0.09 2.24
CA GLY A 71 12.53 1.17 2.53
C GLY A 71 11.76 0.99 3.82
N LYS A 72 11.24 2.11 4.33
CA LYS A 72 10.34 2.16 5.49
C LYS A 72 9.13 3.02 5.16
N ILE A 73 7.96 2.58 5.61
CA ILE A 73 6.73 3.37 5.58
C ILE A 73 6.47 3.88 7.00
N LYS A 74 6.29 5.20 7.15
CA LYS A 74 6.06 5.82 8.46
C LYS A 74 4.80 5.23 9.10
N GLY A 75 4.89 4.80 10.37
CA GLY A 75 3.77 4.19 11.10
C GLY A 75 3.65 2.67 10.93
N TRP A 76 4.43 2.06 10.04
CA TRP A 76 4.35 0.62 9.76
C TRP A 76 5.69 -0.08 9.99
N SER A 77 5.64 -1.27 10.57
CA SER A 77 6.81 -2.12 10.80
C SER A 77 7.22 -2.88 9.53
N GLY A 78 8.41 -3.47 9.53
CA GLY A 78 8.93 -4.24 8.40
C GLY A 78 9.77 -3.42 7.43
N LYS A 79 10.26 -4.10 6.39
CA LYS A 79 11.03 -3.47 5.31
C LYS A 79 10.28 -3.57 3.99
N TYR A 80 10.49 -2.60 3.11
CA TYR A 80 9.69 -2.43 1.91
C TYR A 80 10.55 -2.14 0.69
N ASP A 81 10.13 -2.68 -0.45
CA ASP A 81 10.55 -2.22 -1.77
C ASP A 81 9.68 -1.02 -2.16
N ILE A 82 10.29 0.16 -2.27
CA ILE A 82 9.58 1.42 -2.55
C ILE A 82 9.46 1.62 -4.06
N LEU A 83 8.24 1.63 -4.58
CA LEU A 83 7.95 1.75 -6.01
C LEU A 83 7.75 3.22 -6.44
N HIS A 84 7.09 4.01 -5.58
CA HIS A 84 6.72 5.38 -5.89
C HIS A 84 7.10 6.37 -4.76
N PRO A 85 8.41 6.64 -4.56
CA PRO A 85 8.89 7.47 -3.44
C PRO A 85 8.37 8.91 -3.50
N ARG A 86 8.14 9.46 -4.71
CA ARG A 86 7.58 10.80 -4.88
C ARG A 86 6.12 10.87 -4.42
N LYS A 87 5.28 9.90 -4.79
CA LYS A 87 3.87 9.82 -4.35
C LYS A 87 3.79 9.67 -2.82
N ILE A 88 4.64 8.81 -2.23
CA ILE A 88 4.74 8.67 -0.76
C ILE A 88 5.03 10.01 -0.11
N LYS A 89 6.06 10.73 -0.60
CA LYS A 89 6.41 12.04 -0.04
C LYS A 89 5.23 13.02 -0.14
N GLN A 90 4.57 13.09 -1.29
CA GLN A 90 3.43 13.97 -1.51
C GLN A 90 2.30 13.73 -0.51
N ILE A 91 1.94 12.47 -0.29
CA ILE A 91 0.90 12.09 0.67
C ILE A 91 1.32 12.51 2.10
N LEU A 92 2.56 12.22 2.49
CA LEU A 92 3.04 12.51 3.85
C LEU A 92 3.25 14.00 4.13
N THR A 93 3.52 14.81 3.11
CA THR A 93 3.74 16.26 3.27
C THR A 93 2.54 17.12 2.86
N GLY A 94 1.54 16.53 2.20
CA GLY A 94 0.43 17.26 1.59
C GLY A 94 0.87 18.25 0.50
N ARG A 95 2.00 17.99 -0.16
CA ARG A 95 2.66 18.90 -1.13
C ARG A 95 3.31 18.13 -2.27
#